data_AF-A0A813HBV0-F1
#
_entry.id   AF-A0A813HBV0-F1
#
_cell.length_a   1.000
_cell.length_b   1.000
_cell.length_c   1.000
_cell.angle_alpha   90.00
_cell.angle_beta   90.00
_cell.angle_gamma   90.00
#
_symmetry.space_group_name_H-M   'P 1'
#
loop_
_entity.id
_entity.type
_entity.pdbx_description
1 polymer ?
#
loop_
_entity_poly.entity_id
_entity_poly.type
_entity_poly.pdbx_seq_one_letter_code
_entity_poly.pdbx_strand_id
1 'polypeptide(L)'
;MAVAGGGAALCVSGAALGAALSTLFLGREDRRQELATKDVLELLVRSQRPLRPSSPYRGGFSVDDSEVPCPSGGWVASRAAARSRAEVRRVESENAASVEASCMVNMAGGWQGFSMEDSRKRNMQMQENFKELSPAEVLVKLQRGNARFWTGCASRPEASAFERRAMIMQQFPSSAILGCSDSRVPVEVVFDQGLGDMFVVRVAGNSLDTTTTASLQYAVHHLSVKVLVVMGHEGCGAIKAAGLPIAQIEQEPQELANALKMLKRGLDEQRLKNVHDARAYDREAVITNVRRQVEGLCRDAAIMKKVQNEELIVVGCFYEISSGIVDFFMEEKKVFDEKFTVLSSGEK
;
A
#
# COMPACT_ATOMS: atom_id res chain seq x y z
N MET A 1 8.70 -59.34 -44.66
CA MET A 1 9.75 -60.31 -44.32
C MET A 1 10.45 -59.83 -43.06
N ALA A 2 10.44 -60.67 -42.02
CA ALA A 2 11.36 -60.78 -40.86
C ALA A 2 11.73 -59.49 -40.08
N VAL A 3 11.29 -59.22 -38.84
CA VAL A 3 11.41 -59.90 -37.52
C VAL A 3 12.64 -59.45 -36.69
N ALA A 4 12.39 -59.30 -35.37
CA ALA A 4 13.27 -59.08 -34.21
C ALA A 4 13.43 -57.61 -33.79
N GLY A 5 13.01 -57.15 -32.60
CA GLY A 5 12.69 -57.85 -31.35
C GLY A 5 13.90 -57.88 -30.43
N GLY A 6 13.91 -57.03 -29.41
CA GLY A 6 14.98 -56.96 -28.40
C GLY A 6 14.67 -55.94 -27.31
N GLY A 7 13.93 -56.37 -26.30
CA GLY A 7 13.78 -55.63 -25.05
C GLY A 7 14.96 -55.90 -24.13
N ALA A 8 15.39 -54.87 -23.41
CA ALA A 8 16.19 -55.00 -22.19
C ALA A 8 15.73 -53.92 -21.21
N ALA A 9 15.13 -54.36 -20.11
CA ALA A 9 14.88 -53.55 -18.92
C ALA A 9 16.16 -53.49 -18.08
N LEU A 10 16.55 -52.32 -17.58
CA LEU A 10 17.33 -52.25 -16.34
C LEU A 10 17.27 -50.86 -15.68
N CYS A 11 16.77 -50.91 -14.44
CA CYS A 11 17.05 -50.11 -13.25
C CYS A 11 17.16 -48.57 -13.33
N VAL A 12 16.19 -47.97 -12.63
CA VAL A 12 16.25 -46.68 -11.98
C VAL A 12 17.44 -46.60 -11.01
N SER A 13 18.27 -45.57 -11.16
CA SER A 13 18.99 -44.94 -10.06
C SER A 13 18.98 -43.43 -10.27
N GLY A 14 18.50 -42.71 -9.26
CA GLY A 14 18.14 -41.30 -9.34
C GLY A 14 19.30 -40.31 -9.48
N ALA A 15 18.88 -39.04 -9.50
CA ALA A 15 19.66 -37.81 -9.55
C ALA A 15 20.06 -37.31 -10.95
N ALA A 16 19.08 -36.83 -11.73
CA ALA A 16 19.26 -35.72 -12.68
C ALA A 16 17.91 -35.28 -13.26
N LEU A 17 17.31 -34.23 -12.70
CA LEU A 17 16.29 -33.42 -13.37
C LEU A 17 16.35 -32.01 -12.79
N GLY A 18 17.49 -31.37 -13.04
CA GLY A 18 17.69 -29.94 -12.85
C GLY A 18 17.88 -29.28 -14.21
N ALA A 19 16.99 -28.34 -14.52
CA ALA A 19 17.15 -27.26 -15.50
C ALA A 19 17.42 -27.63 -16.97
N ALA A 20 16.34 -27.74 -17.75
CA ALA A 20 16.34 -27.28 -19.15
C ALA A 20 14.88 -27.13 -19.63
N LEU A 21 14.40 -25.88 -19.76
CA LEU A 21 13.45 -25.39 -20.77
C LEU A 21 12.78 -24.08 -20.32
N SER A 22 13.40 -22.95 -20.68
CA SER A 22 12.75 -21.79 -21.30
C SER A 22 13.67 -20.59 -21.22
N THR A 23 14.65 -20.57 -22.11
CA THR A 23 15.33 -19.33 -22.48
C THR A 23 14.79 -18.97 -23.85
N LEU A 24 13.79 -18.07 -23.90
CA LEU A 24 13.50 -17.23 -25.06
C LEU A 24 12.54 -16.12 -24.61
N PHE A 25 12.98 -14.88 -24.82
CA PHE A 25 12.27 -13.61 -24.62
C PHE A 25 12.01 -13.13 -23.18
N LEU A 26 13.04 -12.57 -22.53
CA LEU A 26 12.87 -11.47 -21.59
C LEU A 26 13.98 -10.42 -21.77
N GLY A 27 13.54 -9.16 -21.87
CA GLY A 27 14.35 -7.98 -22.12
C GLY A 27 15.38 -7.72 -21.01
N ARG A 28 16.35 -6.87 -21.33
CA ARG A 28 17.55 -6.63 -20.51
C ARG A 28 17.28 -5.83 -19.22
N GLU A 29 16.06 -5.32 -19.04
CA GLU A 29 15.63 -4.49 -17.90
C GLU A 29 15.04 -5.31 -16.73
N ASP A 30 14.33 -6.42 -16.99
CA ASP A 30 13.75 -7.27 -15.92
C ASP A 30 14.80 -7.94 -15.03
N ARG A 31 16.00 -8.21 -15.58
CA ARG A 31 17.08 -8.86 -14.82
C ARG A 31 17.63 -8.01 -13.68
N ARG A 32 17.45 -6.68 -13.69
CA ARG A 32 17.91 -5.80 -12.60
C ARG A 32 16.95 -5.77 -11.41
N GLN A 33 15.64 -5.88 -11.65
CA GLN A 33 14.63 -5.96 -10.59
C GLN A 33 14.62 -7.33 -9.90
N GLU A 34 14.92 -8.41 -10.63
CA GLU A 34 15.05 -9.75 -10.07
C GLU A 34 16.30 -9.91 -9.17
N LEU A 35 17.39 -9.19 -9.49
CA LEU A 35 18.60 -9.16 -8.66
C LEU A 35 18.38 -8.40 -7.34
N ALA A 36 17.69 -7.26 -7.39
CA ALA A 36 17.37 -6.48 -6.18
C ALA A 36 16.42 -7.20 -5.21
N THR A 37 15.51 -8.03 -5.73
CA THR A 37 14.61 -8.86 -4.90
C THR A 37 15.30 -10.10 -4.34
N LYS A 38 16.23 -10.72 -5.08
CA LYS A 38 17.06 -11.83 -4.59
C LYS A 38 17.98 -11.43 -3.43
N ASP A 39 18.62 -10.26 -3.50
CA ASP A 39 19.52 -9.79 -2.44
C ASP A 39 18.79 -9.56 -1.11
N VAL A 40 17.53 -9.09 -1.16
CA VAL A 40 16.68 -8.91 0.03
C VAL A 40 16.23 -10.26 0.61
N LEU A 41 15.93 -11.23 -0.25
CA LEU A 41 15.55 -12.59 0.14
C LEU A 41 16.74 -13.36 0.78
N GLU A 42 17.95 -13.23 0.23
CA GLU A 42 19.14 -13.94 0.75
C GLU A 42 19.60 -13.41 2.12
N LEU A 43 19.43 -12.11 2.38
CA LEU A 43 19.66 -11.48 3.69
C LEU A 43 18.66 -11.96 4.76
N LEU A 44 17.41 -12.21 4.39
CA LEU A 44 16.37 -12.68 5.31
C LEU A 44 16.55 -14.15 5.69
N VAL A 45 16.96 -15.02 4.76
CA VAL A 45 17.19 -16.45 5.01
C VAL A 45 18.32 -16.68 6.04
N ARG A 46 19.34 -15.81 6.09
CA ARG A 46 20.45 -15.94 7.05
C ARG A 46 20.10 -15.58 8.50
N SER A 47 18.92 -15.01 8.76
CA SER A 47 18.52 -14.52 10.09
C SER A 47 17.54 -15.43 10.85
N GLN A 48 17.08 -16.54 10.26
CA GLN A 48 16.08 -17.40 10.88
C GLN A 48 16.72 -18.39 11.87
N ARG A 49 16.37 -18.28 13.16
CA ARG A 49 16.51 -19.38 14.12
C ARG A 49 15.41 -20.43 13.85
N PRO A 50 15.67 -21.74 14.00
CA PRO A 50 14.67 -22.76 13.72
C PRO A 50 13.48 -22.65 14.69
N LEU A 51 12.27 -22.57 14.11
CA LEU A 51 11.01 -22.64 14.84
C LEU A 51 10.76 -24.06 15.37
N ARG A 52 10.34 -24.18 16.63
CA ARG A 52 9.85 -25.46 17.20
C ARG A 52 8.44 -25.75 16.66
N PRO A 53 8.09 -27.02 16.39
CA PRO A 53 6.76 -27.36 15.88
C PRO A 53 5.71 -27.29 17.00
N SER A 54 4.65 -26.50 16.79
CA SER A 54 3.43 -26.55 17.59
C SER A 54 2.38 -27.47 16.93
N SER A 55 1.67 -28.19 17.79
CA SER A 55 0.70 -29.27 17.55
C SER A 55 -0.46 -28.91 16.58
N PRO A 56 -1.01 -29.88 15.81
CA PRO A 56 -2.06 -29.60 14.82
C PRO A 56 -3.44 -29.44 15.47
N TYR A 57 -4.03 -28.25 15.32
CA TYR A 57 -5.45 -28.01 15.65
C TYR A 57 -6.32 -28.36 14.42
N ARG A 58 -7.20 -29.36 14.59
CA ARG A 58 -8.23 -29.77 13.61
C ARG A 58 -9.53 -29.01 13.87
N GLY A 59 -10.23 -28.67 12.78
CA GLY A 59 -11.70 -28.59 12.75
C GLY A 59 -12.25 -27.20 12.48
N GLY A 60 -12.77 -27.01 11.27
CA GLY A 60 -13.53 -25.83 10.87
C GLY A 60 -14.91 -25.77 11.50
N PHE A 61 -15.44 -24.54 11.59
CA PHE A 61 -16.85 -24.27 11.87
C PHE A 61 -17.39 -23.39 10.75
N SER A 62 -18.25 -23.98 9.92
CA SER A 62 -19.25 -23.27 9.14
C SER A 62 -20.35 -22.79 10.09
N VAL A 63 -20.65 -21.50 10.05
CA VAL A 63 -21.82 -20.92 10.74
C VAL A 63 -22.95 -20.94 9.72
N ASP A 64 -23.93 -21.81 9.93
CA ASP A 64 -25.23 -21.70 9.28
C ASP A 64 -26.27 -21.60 10.39
N ASP A 65 -26.76 -20.38 10.58
CA ASP A 65 -27.83 -20.04 11.51
C ASP A 65 -29.16 -20.45 10.87
N SER A 66 -29.63 -21.65 11.18
CA SER A 66 -31.03 -22.02 10.94
C SER A 66 -31.56 -22.80 12.14
N GLU A 67 -32.47 -22.15 12.86
CA GLU A 67 -33.23 -22.67 14.00
C GLU A 67 -34.01 -23.94 13.62
N VAL A 68 -33.88 -25.00 14.44
CA VAL A 68 -34.77 -26.16 14.40
C VAL A 68 -35.39 -26.35 15.79
N PRO A 69 -36.73 -26.39 15.94
CA PRO A 69 -37.38 -26.50 17.24
C PRO A 69 -37.31 -27.94 17.79
N CYS A 70 -36.97 -28.08 19.08
CA CYS A 70 -36.98 -29.37 19.79
C CYS A 70 -38.33 -29.60 20.50
N PRO A 71 -39.00 -30.75 20.30
CA PRO A 71 -40.29 -31.04 20.91
C PRO A 71 -40.12 -31.77 22.25
N SER A 72 -39.82 -31.03 23.32
CA SER A 72 -40.18 -31.38 24.71
C SER A 72 -39.63 -30.31 25.65
N GLY A 73 -40.53 -29.61 26.37
CA GLY A 73 -40.18 -28.50 27.25
C GLY A 73 -39.18 -28.87 28.34
N GLY A 74 -38.07 -28.14 28.38
CA GLY A 74 -37.07 -28.15 29.46
C GLY A 74 -35.80 -27.42 29.04
N TRP A 75 -35.52 -26.27 29.65
CA TRP A 75 -34.25 -25.57 29.46
C TRP A 75 -33.14 -26.28 30.22
N VAL A 76 -32.27 -27.01 29.53
CA VAL A 76 -30.96 -27.41 30.06
C VAL A 76 -29.91 -26.54 29.40
N ALA A 77 -29.44 -25.52 30.12
CA ALA A 77 -28.25 -24.77 29.70
C ALA A 77 -27.08 -25.76 29.59
N SER A 78 -26.57 -25.97 28.37
CA SER A 78 -25.43 -26.85 28.17
C SER A 78 -24.25 -26.31 28.97
N ARG A 79 -23.57 -27.16 29.74
CA ARG A 79 -22.37 -26.78 30.52
C ARG A 79 -21.26 -26.18 29.63
N ALA A 80 -21.32 -26.41 28.31
CA ALA A 80 -20.41 -25.86 27.33
C ALA A 80 -20.60 -24.35 27.10
N ALA A 81 -21.84 -23.84 27.04
CA ALA A 81 -22.11 -22.40 26.84
C ALA A 81 -21.84 -21.57 28.11
N ALA A 82 -21.95 -22.17 29.29
CA ALA A 82 -21.57 -21.53 30.55
C ALA A 82 -20.04 -21.45 30.73
N ARG A 83 -19.30 -22.47 30.27
CA ARG A 83 -17.83 -22.47 30.28
C ARG A 83 -17.25 -21.43 29.31
N SER A 84 -17.81 -21.28 28.10
CA SER A 84 -17.33 -20.27 27.15
C SER A 84 -17.57 -18.82 27.63
N ARG A 85 -18.71 -18.53 28.28
CA ARG A 85 -18.94 -17.19 28.88
C ARG A 85 -18.05 -16.93 30.09
N ALA A 86 -17.74 -17.95 30.88
CA ALA A 86 -16.81 -17.82 32.00
C ALA A 86 -15.36 -17.60 31.52
N GLU A 87 -14.95 -18.29 30.44
CA GLU A 87 -13.64 -18.12 29.79
C GLU A 87 -13.51 -16.71 29.19
N VAL A 88 -14.53 -16.24 28.45
CA VAL A 88 -14.54 -14.88 27.88
C VAL A 88 -14.49 -13.82 28.97
N ARG A 89 -15.30 -13.95 30.03
CA ARG A 89 -15.25 -13.02 31.17
C ARG A 89 -13.92 -13.06 31.91
N ARG A 90 -13.28 -14.23 31.99
CA ARG A 90 -11.97 -14.38 32.61
C ARG A 90 -10.90 -13.68 31.76
N VAL A 91 -10.87 -13.89 30.44
CA VAL A 91 -9.95 -13.20 29.52
C VAL A 91 -10.19 -11.69 29.50
N GLU A 92 -11.44 -11.23 29.55
CA GLU A 92 -11.77 -9.81 29.69
C GLU A 92 -11.28 -9.24 31.01
N SER A 93 -11.43 -9.96 32.13
CA SER A 93 -10.95 -9.52 33.44
C SER A 93 -9.42 -9.55 33.58
N GLU A 94 -8.75 -10.53 32.94
CA GLU A 94 -7.30 -10.64 32.92
C GLU A 94 -6.68 -9.56 32.02
N ASN A 95 -7.29 -9.26 30.87
CA ASN A 95 -6.89 -8.14 30.03
C ASN A 95 -7.15 -6.78 30.70
N ALA A 96 -8.32 -6.60 31.34
CA ALA A 96 -8.62 -5.37 32.09
C ALA A 96 -7.63 -5.16 33.24
N ALA A 97 -7.33 -6.21 34.02
CA ALA A 97 -6.35 -6.14 35.10
C ALA A 97 -4.92 -5.90 34.59
N SER A 98 -4.56 -6.44 33.41
CA SER A 98 -3.24 -6.20 32.80
C SER A 98 -3.08 -4.77 32.26
N VAL A 99 -4.14 -4.19 31.70
CA VAL A 99 -4.17 -2.80 31.23
C VAL A 99 -4.18 -1.85 32.43
N GLU A 100 -4.96 -2.15 33.47
CA GLU A 100 -4.96 -1.39 34.73
C GLU A 100 -3.60 -1.47 35.42
N ALA A 101 -2.96 -2.65 35.49
CA ALA A 101 -1.63 -2.80 36.06
C ALA A 101 -0.55 -2.05 35.24
N SER A 102 -0.58 -2.13 33.91
CA SER A 102 0.35 -1.38 33.05
C SER A 102 0.15 0.13 33.15
N CYS A 103 -1.09 0.60 33.34
CA CYS A 103 -1.40 2.00 33.54
C CYS A 103 -0.98 2.47 34.95
N MET A 104 -1.17 1.63 35.98
CA MET A 104 -0.81 1.93 37.36
C MET A 104 0.71 1.91 37.63
N VAL A 105 1.48 1.06 36.94
CA VAL A 105 2.97 1.09 37.02
C VAL A 105 3.52 2.44 36.53
N ASN A 106 2.86 3.08 35.56
CA ASN A 106 3.21 4.44 35.13
C ASN A 106 2.78 5.56 36.10
N MET A 107 1.83 5.30 37.00
CA MET A 107 1.38 6.28 38.00
C MET A 107 2.28 6.30 39.25
N ALA A 108 2.84 5.14 39.63
CA ALA A 108 3.67 5.00 40.83
C ALA A 108 5.09 5.60 40.69
N GLY A 109 5.60 5.75 39.45
CA GLY A 109 6.92 6.32 39.16
C GLY A 109 6.98 7.84 39.12
N GLY A 110 5.88 8.54 39.41
CA GLY A 110 5.75 9.98 39.16
C GLY A 110 5.70 10.23 37.66
N TRP A 111 4.49 10.34 37.11
CA TRP A 111 4.32 10.67 35.70
C TRP A 111 4.85 12.09 35.45
N GLN A 112 6.11 12.20 35.03
CA GLN A 112 6.68 13.44 34.50
C GLN A 112 5.96 13.70 33.18
N GLY A 113 4.89 14.51 33.25
CA GLY A 113 4.19 14.94 32.05
C GLY A 113 5.14 15.61 31.07
N PHE A 114 4.85 15.52 29.77
CA PHE A 114 5.59 16.23 28.73
C PHE A 114 5.45 17.72 29.00
N SER A 115 6.55 18.38 29.36
CA SER A 115 6.53 19.83 29.47
C SER A 115 6.43 20.43 28.06
N MET A 116 5.98 21.69 27.98
CA MET A 116 6.07 22.44 26.72
C MET A 116 7.52 22.61 26.26
N GLU A 117 8.48 22.57 27.18
CA GLU A 117 9.91 22.62 26.86
C GLU A 117 10.36 21.32 26.15
N ASP A 118 9.97 20.15 26.68
CA ASP A 118 10.27 18.86 26.05
C ASP A 118 9.62 18.74 24.67
N SER A 119 8.40 19.26 24.54
CA SER A 119 7.69 19.35 23.26
C SER A 119 8.46 20.16 22.23
N ARG A 120 9.02 21.31 22.64
CA ARG A 120 9.84 22.16 21.76
C ARG A 120 11.14 21.48 21.37
N LYS A 121 11.87 20.88 22.33
CA LYS A 121 13.12 20.16 22.06
C LYS A 121 12.90 19.03 21.06
N ARG A 122 11.84 18.24 21.24
CA ARG A 122 11.52 17.14 20.31
C ARG A 122 11.08 17.67 18.95
N ASN A 123 10.32 18.76 18.88
CA ASN A 123 9.96 19.39 17.60
C ASN A 123 11.20 19.88 16.83
N MET A 124 12.17 20.51 17.53
CA MET A 124 13.45 20.93 16.92
C MET A 124 14.22 19.72 16.38
N GLN A 125 14.31 18.64 17.15
CA GLN A 125 14.96 17.40 16.69
C GLN A 125 14.25 16.80 15.47
N MET A 126 12.91 16.79 15.45
CA MET A 126 12.15 16.33 14.28
C MET A 126 12.44 17.20 13.05
N GLN A 127 12.57 18.51 13.23
CA GLN A 127 12.91 19.44 12.15
C GLN A 127 14.32 19.19 11.60
N GLU A 128 15.31 18.93 12.46
CA GLU A 128 16.68 18.60 12.08
C GLU A 128 16.72 17.29 11.30
N ASN A 129 16.13 16.22 11.85
CA ASN A 129 16.03 14.92 11.17
C ASN A 129 15.37 15.05 9.79
N PHE A 130 14.30 15.85 9.69
CA PHE A 130 13.61 16.08 8.41
C PHE A 130 14.48 16.80 7.37
N LYS A 131 15.31 17.76 7.80
CA LYS A 131 16.20 18.51 6.89
C LYS A 131 17.29 17.62 6.29
N GLU A 132 17.74 16.61 7.03
CA GLU A 132 18.76 15.67 6.58
C GLU A 132 18.23 14.64 5.56
N LEU A 133 16.90 14.43 5.50
CA LEU A 133 16.30 13.46 4.59
C LEU A 133 16.31 13.95 3.13
N SER A 134 16.91 13.14 2.26
CA SER A 134 16.78 13.29 0.81
C SER A 134 15.47 12.67 0.28
N PRO A 135 14.93 13.17 -0.85
CA PRO A 135 13.78 12.54 -1.53
C PRO A 135 13.96 11.04 -1.81
N ALA A 136 15.17 10.62 -2.21
CA ALA A 136 15.45 9.23 -2.50
C ALA A 136 15.33 8.34 -1.24
N GLU A 137 15.83 8.80 -0.10
CA GLU A 137 15.71 8.07 1.18
C GLU A 137 14.26 7.97 1.63
N VAL A 138 13.47 9.03 1.46
CA VAL A 138 12.04 9.02 1.79
C VAL A 138 11.28 8.01 0.91
N LEU A 139 11.57 7.96 -0.39
CA LEU A 139 10.94 6.97 -1.27
C LEU A 139 11.30 5.54 -0.86
N VAL A 140 12.57 5.28 -0.55
CA VAL A 140 13.03 3.97 -0.04
C VAL A 140 12.37 3.64 1.31
N LYS A 141 12.15 4.62 2.18
CA LYS A 141 11.43 4.44 3.46
C LYS A 141 9.99 3.95 3.21
N LEU A 142 9.28 4.54 2.25
CA LEU A 142 7.93 4.12 1.87
C LEU A 142 7.92 2.70 1.28
N GLN A 143 8.84 2.39 0.36
CA GLN A 143 8.95 1.06 -0.24
C GLN A 143 9.25 -0.02 0.81
N ARG A 144 10.19 0.24 1.74
CA ARG A 144 10.49 -0.65 2.86
C ARG A 144 9.32 -0.78 3.83
N GLY A 145 8.57 0.29 4.02
CA GLY A 145 7.35 0.29 4.82
C GLY A 145 6.29 -0.65 4.25
N ASN A 146 6.02 -0.54 2.95
CA ASN A 146 5.12 -1.47 2.28
C ASN A 146 5.65 -2.91 2.31
N ALA A 147 6.96 -3.11 2.13
CA ALA A 147 7.58 -4.43 2.28
C ALA A 147 7.27 -5.07 3.63
N ARG A 148 7.42 -4.33 4.73
CA ARG A 148 7.06 -4.81 6.07
C ARG A 148 5.56 -5.10 6.20
N PHE A 149 4.71 -4.26 5.61
CA PHE A 149 3.26 -4.45 5.64
C PHE A 149 2.84 -5.78 4.99
N TRP A 150 3.21 -6.04 3.75
CA TRP A 150 2.75 -7.23 3.04
C TRP A 150 3.44 -8.52 3.49
N THR A 151 4.65 -8.45 4.06
CA THR A 151 5.31 -9.62 4.68
C THR A 151 4.83 -9.92 6.11
N GLY A 152 3.89 -9.14 6.66
CA GLY A 152 3.40 -9.32 8.03
C GLY A 152 4.41 -8.93 9.13
N CYS A 153 5.41 -8.11 8.79
CA CYS A 153 6.45 -7.60 9.70
C CYS A 153 6.28 -6.11 9.99
N ALA A 154 5.07 -5.56 9.80
CA ALA A 154 4.75 -4.16 10.06
C ALA A 154 5.12 -3.79 11.50
N SER A 155 5.86 -2.69 11.65
CA SER A 155 6.25 -2.19 12.96
C SER A 155 5.08 -1.53 13.69
N ARG A 156 4.07 -1.06 12.95
CA ARG A 156 2.91 -0.31 13.44
C ARG A 156 3.38 0.76 14.43
N PRO A 157 4.08 1.80 13.95
CA PRO A 157 4.63 2.85 14.81
C PRO A 157 3.47 3.67 15.40
N GLU A 158 2.83 3.13 16.43
CA GLU A 158 1.78 3.79 17.18
C GLU A 158 2.43 4.90 17.99
N ALA A 159 2.00 6.13 17.73
CA ALA A 159 2.31 7.25 18.59
C ALA A 159 1.21 7.36 19.63
N SER A 160 1.58 7.36 20.91
CA SER A 160 0.64 7.67 21.98
C SER A 160 0.05 9.08 21.79
N ALA A 161 -1.15 9.33 22.34
CA ALA A 161 -1.74 10.68 22.37
C ALA A 161 -0.80 11.72 23.01
N PHE A 162 0.13 11.25 23.83
CA PHE A 162 1.18 12.04 24.44
C PHE A 162 2.31 12.40 23.46
N GLU A 163 2.81 11.47 22.65
CA GLU A 163 3.86 11.72 21.66
C GLU A 163 3.41 12.69 20.55
N ARG A 164 2.10 12.73 20.26
CA ARG A 164 1.51 13.76 19.39
C ARG A 164 1.83 15.18 19.85
N ARG A 165 2.06 15.42 21.15
CA ARG A 165 2.35 16.76 21.69
C ARG A 165 3.60 17.39 21.11
N ALA A 166 4.58 16.57 20.71
CA ALA A 166 5.79 17.05 20.04
C ALA A 166 5.50 17.75 18.70
N MET A 167 4.32 17.54 18.11
CA MET A 167 3.90 18.15 16.84
C MET A 167 2.89 19.30 17.01
N ILE A 168 2.60 19.73 18.25
CA ILE A 168 1.68 20.87 18.50
C ILE A 168 2.17 22.15 17.82
N MET A 169 3.49 22.37 17.83
CA MET A 169 4.08 23.57 17.25
C MET A 169 4.12 23.51 15.72
N GLN A 170 4.57 22.38 15.18
CA GLN A 170 4.72 22.18 13.74
C GLN A 170 4.78 20.69 13.38
N GLN A 171 4.31 20.35 12.18
CA GLN A 171 4.44 19.03 11.56
C GLN A 171 5.54 19.03 10.48
N PHE A 172 6.18 17.87 10.29
CA PHE A 172 7.24 17.69 9.28
C PHE A 172 7.04 16.39 8.47
N PRO A 173 5.91 16.24 7.76
CA PRO A 173 5.68 15.05 6.94
C PRO A 173 6.72 14.95 5.84
N SER A 174 7.33 13.77 5.71
CA SER A 174 8.35 13.50 4.70
C SER A 174 7.75 13.29 3.31
N SER A 175 6.50 12.80 3.25
CA SER A 175 5.79 12.52 2.01
C SER A 175 4.36 13.07 2.00
N ALA A 176 3.86 13.44 0.83
CA ALA A 176 2.45 13.69 0.58
C ALA A 176 1.85 12.58 -0.29
N ILE A 177 0.66 12.08 0.05
CA ILE A 177 -0.03 11.04 -0.72
C ILE A 177 -1.40 11.54 -1.17
N LEU A 178 -1.68 11.43 -2.47
CA LEU A 178 -3.02 11.45 -3.03
C LEU A 178 -3.50 10.01 -3.19
N GLY A 179 -4.43 9.59 -2.33
CA GLY A 179 -4.98 8.24 -2.31
C GLY A 179 -6.50 8.22 -2.55
N CYS A 180 -7.04 7.01 -2.69
CA CYS A 180 -8.49 6.83 -2.77
C CYS A 180 -9.15 6.87 -1.38
N SER A 181 -10.40 7.33 -1.32
CA SER A 181 -11.25 7.23 -0.11
C SER A 181 -11.67 5.79 0.23
N ASP A 182 -11.30 4.79 -0.56
CA ASP A 182 -11.62 3.37 -0.32
C ASP A 182 -11.16 2.93 1.08
N SER A 183 -12.08 2.40 1.87
CA SER A 183 -11.85 2.04 3.28
C SER A 183 -10.80 0.94 3.46
N ARG A 184 -10.53 0.14 2.42
CA ARG A 184 -9.53 -0.94 2.43
C ARG A 184 -8.12 -0.44 2.13
N VAL A 185 -7.97 0.86 1.86
CA VAL A 185 -6.70 1.49 1.48
C VAL A 185 -6.29 2.55 2.52
N PRO A 186 -6.03 2.17 3.79
CA PRO A 186 -5.44 3.06 4.79
C PRO A 186 -3.95 3.27 4.48
N VAL A 187 -3.60 4.44 3.92
CA VAL A 187 -2.27 4.69 3.34
C VAL A 187 -1.14 4.59 4.38
N GLU A 188 -1.38 5.04 5.61
CA GLU A 188 -0.42 5.00 6.70
C GLU A 188 -0.08 3.56 7.10
N VAL A 189 -1.09 2.68 7.06
CA VAL A 189 -0.92 1.25 7.36
C VAL A 189 -0.22 0.54 6.20
N VAL A 190 -0.62 0.83 4.96
CA VAL A 190 -0.03 0.22 3.74
C VAL A 190 1.46 0.53 3.62
N PHE A 191 1.90 1.70 4.06
CA PHE A 191 3.30 2.11 4.07
C PHE A 191 3.99 1.97 5.43
N ASP A 192 3.33 1.37 6.43
CA ASP A 192 3.86 1.21 7.80
C ASP A 192 4.50 2.50 8.35
N GLN A 193 3.78 3.62 8.24
CA GLN A 193 4.18 4.95 8.72
C GLN A 193 3.38 5.35 9.97
N GLY A 194 3.95 6.25 10.76
CA GLY A 194 3.39 6.73 12.01
C GLY A 194 2.75 8.12 11.92
N LEU A 195 2.41 8.65 13.09
CA LEU A 195 1.78 9.96 13.20
C LEU A 195 2.75 11.07 12.78
N GLY A 196 2.33 11.89 11.80
CA GLY A 196 3.10 13.02 11.30
C GLY A 196 4.16 12.69 10.24
N ASP A 197 4.31 11.41 9.87
CA ASP A 197 5.24 10.99 8.81
C ASP A 197 4.74 11.39 7.40
N MET A 198 3.42 11.48 7.22
CA MET A 198 2.75 11.62 5.93
C MET A 198 1.69 12.72 5.95
N PHE A 199 1.59 13.47 4.86
CA PHE A 199 0.48 14.37 4.57
C PHE A 199 -0.47 13.67 3.61
N VAL A 200 -1.70 13.39 4.03
CA VAL A 200 -2.60 12.49 3.29
C VAL A 200 -3.82 13.23 2.78
N VAL A 201 -4.05 13.14 1.47
CA VAL A 201 -5.26 13.61 0.79
C VAL A 201 -5.97 12.40 0.21
N ARG A 202 -7.23 12.16 0.60
CA ARG A 202 -8.02 11.01 0.13
C ARG A 202 -9.33 11.47 -0.48
N VAL A 203 -9.54 11.11 -1.74
CA VAL A 203 -10.76 11.40 -2.50
C VAL A 203 -11.13 10.18 -3.36
N ALA A 204 -12.41 9.97 -3.67
CA ALA A 204 -12.85 8.85 -4.49
C ALA A 204 -12.14 8.85 -5.85
N GLY A 205 -11.49 7.72 -6.20
CA GLY A 205 -10.73 7.58 -7.46
C GLY A 205 -9.44 8.41 -7.51
N ASN A 206 -8.98 8.94 -6.37
CA ASN A 206 -7.78 9.76 -6.24
C ASN A 206 -7.74 10.90 -7.30
N SER A 207 -8.90 11.49 -7.58
CA SER A 207 -9.08 12.57 -8.55
C SER A 207 -8.30 13.83 -8.17
N LEU A 208 -7.65 14.46 -9.13
CA LEU A 208 -7.06 15.78 -8.96
C LEU A 208 -8.08 16.86 -9.37
N ASP A 209 -8.52 17.63 -8.38
CA ASP A 209 -9.44 18.76 -8.46
C ASP A 209 -8.82 20.01 -7.81
N THR A 210 -9.57 21.11 -7.73
CA THR A 210 -9.08 22.36 -7.13
C THR A 210 -8.62 22.17 -5.67
N THR A 211 -9.37 21.43 -4.87
CA THR A 211 -9.10 21.32 -3.42
C THR A 211 -7.96 20.36 -3.10
N THR A 212 -7.90 19.24 -3.80
CA THR A 212 -6.82 18.26 -3.72
C THR A 212 -5.52 18.83 -4.27
N THR A 213 -5.56 19.58 -5.38
CA THR A 213 -4.38 20.30 -5.92
C THR A 213 -3.86 21.31 -4.90
N ALA A 214 -4.73 22.16 -4.35
CA ALA A 214 -4.34 23.16 -3.35
C ALA A 214 -3.74 22.51 -2.09
N SER A 215 -4.29 21.38 -1.65
CA SER A 215 -3.77 20.62 -0.51
C SER A 215 -2.36 20.06 -0.78
N LEU A 216 -2.12 19.53 -1.98
CA LEU A 216 -0.81 19.03 -2.38
C LEU A 216 0.21 20.15 -2.57
N GLN A 217 -0.19 21.28 -3.17
CA GLN A 217 0.63 22.50 -3.25
C GLN A 217 1.01 22.98 -1.85
N TYR A 218 0.09 22.94 -0.88
CA TYR A 218 0.41 23.28 0.50
C TYR A 218 1.49 22.36 1.08
N ALA A 219 1.36 21.04 0.86
CA ALA A 219 2.37 20.08 1.31
C ALA A 219 3.75 20.35 0.68
N VAL A 220 3.79 20.66 -0.62
CA VAL A 220 5.04 20.97 -1.34
C VAL A 220 5.65 22.29 -0.90
N HIS A 221 4.85 23.37 -0.80
CA HIS A 221 5.36 24.72 -0.57
C HIS A 221 5.55 25.07 0.89
N HIS A 222 4.64 24.65 1.76
CA HIS A 222 4.66 25.02 3.17
C HIS A 222 5.28 23.93 4.05
N LEU A 223 5.06 22.65 3.72
CA LEU A 223 5.61 21.53 4.49
C LEU A 223 6.92 20.98 3.91
N SER A 224 7.28 21.40 2.69
CA SER A 224 8.51 20.98 1.99
C SER A 224 8.66 19.47 1.88
N VAL A 225 7.54 18.74 1.69
CA VAL A 225 7.57 17.27 1.53
C VAL A 225 8.57 16.87 0.46
N LYS A 226 9.24 15.74 0.67
CA LYS A 226 10.32 15.26 -0.19
C LYS A 226 9.83 14.29 -1.27
N VAL A 227 8.69 13.63 -1.03
CA VAL A 227 8.07 12.71 -1.99
C VAL A 227 6.58 12.99 -2.08
N LEU A 228 6.06 13.11 -3.30
CA LEU A 228 4.64 13.23 -3.57
C LEU A 228 4.20 11.98 -4.35
N VAL A 229 3.24 11.23 -3.79
CA VAL A 229 2.76 9.97 -4.34
C VAL A 229 1.32 10.12 -4.82
N VAL A 230 1.02 9.63 -6.01
CA VAL A 230 -0.36 9.35 -6.45
C VAL A 230 -0.56 7.84 -6.43
N MET A 231 -1.44 7.37 -5.54
CA MET A 231 -1.68 5.95 -5.33
C MET A 231 -3.09 5.54 -5.78
N GLY A 232 -3.14 4.77 -6.86
CA GLY A 232 -4.33 4.01 -7.26
C GLY A 232 -4.39 2.66 -6.54
N HIS A 233 -5.50 1.92 -6.69
CA HIS A 233 -5.62 0.60 -6.10
C HIS A 233 -6.49 -0.36 -6.92
N GLU A 234 -6.28 -1.66 -6.71
CA GLU A 234 -7.08 -2.75 -7.28
C GLU A 234 -8.56 -2.59 -6.93
N GLY A 235 -9.41 -2.78 -7.94
CA GLY A 235 -10.86 -2.82 -7.78
C GLY A 235 -11.51 -1.49 -7.42
N CYS A 236 -10.95 -0.36 -7.86
CA CYS A 236 -11.45 0.97 -7.52
C CYS A 236 -12.86 1.25 -8.07
N GLY A 237 -13.84 1.42 -7.16
CA GLY A 237 -15.24 1.66 -7.53
C GLY A 237 -15.45 2.93 -8.35
N ALA A 238 -14.76 4.03 -8.01
CA ALA A 238 -14.89 5.30 -8.72
C ALA A 238 -14.34 5.22 -10.16
N ILE A 239 -13.24 4.49 -10.37
CA ILE A 239 -12.66 4.28 -11.71
C ILE A 239 -13.57 3.39 -12.55
N LYS A 240 -14.14 2.33 -11.97
CA LYS A 240 -15.15 1.51 -12.63
C LYS A 240 -16.37 2.32 -13.05
N ALA A 241 -16.90 3.15 -12.15
CA ALA A 241 -18.02 4.04 -12.44
C ALA A 241 -17.69 5.08 -13.53
N ALA A 242 -16.48 5.64 -13.53
CA ALA A 242 -16.01 6.55 -14.58
C ALA A 242 -15.86 5.87 -15.95
N GLY A 243 -15.67 4.54 -15.98
CA GLY A 243 -15.66 3.74 -17.19
C GLY A 243 -17.03 3.57 -17.87
N LEU A 244 -18.13 3.90 -17.19
CA LEU A 244 -19.48 3.76 -17.73
C LEU A 244 -19.74 4.75 -18.90
N PRO A 245 -20.77 4.48 -19.73
CA PRO A 245 -21.24 5.43 -20.73
C PRO A 245 -21.67 6.75 -20.08
N ILE A 246 -21.44 7.88 -20.77
CA ILE A 246 -21.76 9.22 -20.25
C ILE A 246 -23.22 9.35 -19.84
N ALA A 247 -24.15 8.76 -20.62
CA ALA A 247 -25.58 8.76 -20.32
C ALA A 247 -25.95 8.05 -19.00
N GLN A 248 -25.13 7.12 -18.52
CA GLN A 248 -25.31 6.49 -17.20
C GLN A 248 -24.71 7.36 -16.10
N ILE A 249 -23.53 7.95 -16.34
CA ILE A 249 -22.90 8.89 -15.39
C ILE A 249 -23.82 10.10 -15.13
N GLU A 250 -24.57 10.55 -16.13
CA GLU A 250 -25.51 11.67 -16.03
C GLU A 250 -26.79 11.36 -15.22
N GLN A 251 -27.01 10.11 -14.83
CA GLN A 251 -28.11 9.72 -13.94
C GLN A 251 -27.74 9.83 -12.46
N GLU A 252 -26.45 9.95 -12.15
CA GLU A 252 -25.96 10.15 -10.79
C GLU A 252 -26.21 11.58 -10.29
N PRO A 253 -26.20 11.82 -8.96
CA PRO A 253 -26.21 13.16 -8.40
C PRO A 253 -25.13 14.05 -9.04
N GLN A 254 -25.43 15.34 -9.22
CA GLN A 254 -24.64 16.26 -10.04
C GLN A 254 -23.15 16.31 -9.67
N GLU A 255 -22.84 16.34 -8.38
CA GLU A 255 -21.48 16.38 -7.85
C GLU A 255 -20.72 15.08 -8.16
N LEU A 256 -21.39 13.93 -8.00
CA LEU A 256 -20.82 12.63 -8.34
C LEU A 256 -20.61 12.51 -9.85
N ALA A 257 -21.59 12.89 -10.65
CA ALA A 257 -21.50 12.89 -12.11
C ALA A 257 -20.32 13.75 -12.59
N ASN A 258 -20.10 14.91 -11.98
CA ASN A 258 -18.97 15.79 -12.27
C ASN A 258 -17.62 15.13 -11.93
N ALA A 259 -17.51 14.51 -10.76
CA ALA A 259 -16.31 13.80 -10.34
C ALA A 259 -16.00 12.60 -11.28
N LEU A 260 -17.01 11.81 -11.64
CA LEU A 260 -16.87 10.68 -12.56
C LEU A 260 -16.48 11.13 -13.98
N LYS A 261 -17.05 12.23 -14.48
CA LYS A 261 -16.65 12.83 -15.77
C LYS A 261 -15.20 13.31 -15.75
N MET A 262 -14.72 13.84 -14.63
CA MET A 262 -13.31 14.23 -14.47
C MET A 262 -12.39 13.00 -14.47
N LEU A 263 -12.73 11.96 -13.72
CA LEU A 263 -11.99 10.69 -13.71
C LEU A 263 -11.97 10.01 -15.09
N LYS A 264 -13.10 10.05 -15.81
CA LYS A 264 -13.22 9.48 -17.15
C LYS A 264 -12.21 10.08 -18.14
N ARG A 265 -11.87 11.36 -18.00
CA ARG A 265 -10.83 12.03 -18.81
C ARG A 265 -9.42 11.49 -18.57
N GLY A 266 -9.20 10.77 -17.46
CA GLY A 266 -7.94 10.08 -17.18
C GLY A 266 -7.89 8.64 -17.68
N LEU A 267 -8.98 8.11 -18.21
CA LEU A 267 -9.01 6.77 -18.78
C LEU A 267 -8.59 6.82 -20.25
N ASP A 268 -7.60 6.01 -20.62
CA ASP A 268 -7.22 5.80 -22.01
C ASP A 268 -8.13 4.75 -22.64
N GLU A 269 -9.29 5.18 -23.13
CA GLU A 269 -10.29 4.29 -23.74
C GLU A 269 -9.76 3.53 -24.96
N GLN A 270 -8.78 4.07 -25.69
CA GLN A 270 -8.19 3.37 -26.84
C GLN A 270 -7.34 2.20 -26.38
N ARG A 271 -6.50 2.41 -25.36
CA ARG A 271 -5.71 1.34 -24.76
C ARG A 271 -6.59 0.29 -24.09
N LEU A 272 -7.61 0.72 -23.34
CA LEU A 272 -8.51 -0.16 -22.60
C LEU A 272 -9.33 -1.08 -23.51
N LYS A 273 -9.68 -0.66 -24.73
CA LYS A 273 -10.39 -1.50 -25.71
C LYS A 273 -9.63 -2.77 -26.11
N ASN A 274 -8.29 -2.75 -26.00
CA ASN A 274 -7.43 -3.87 -26.37
C ASN A 274 -7.12 -4.81 -25.19
N VAL A 275 -7.65 -4.53 -23.99
CA VAL A 275 -7.43 -5.34 -22.79
C VAL A 275 -8.69 -6.15 -22.49
N HIS A 276 -8.63 -7.46 -22.71
CA HIS A 276 -9.80 -8.34 -22.58
C HIS A 276 -9.90 -9.04 -21.22
N ASP A 277 -8.77 -9.28 -20.55
CA ASP A 277 -8.78 -9.84 -19.20
C ASP A 277 -9.31 -8.79 -18.20
N ALA A 278 -10.28 -9.19 -17.39
CA ALA A 278 -10.97 -8.26 -16.48
C ALA A 278 -10.04 -7.67 -15.42
N ARG A 279 -9.07 -8.45 -14.93
CA ARG A 279 -8.11 -8.00 -13.90
C ARG A 279 -7.07 -7.06 -14.50
N ALA A 280 -6.57 -7.39 -15.68
CA ALA A 280 -5.68 -6.52 -16.44
C ALA A 280 -6.38 -5.20 -16.84
N TYR A 281 -7.66 -5.26 -17.21
CA TYR A 281 -8.46 -4.08 -17.53
C TYR A 281 -8.59 -3.15 -16.33
N ASP A 282 -8.96 -3.68 -15.16
CA ASP A 282 -9.07 -2.92 -13.91
C ASP A 282 -7.73 -2.25 -13.55
N ARG A 283 -6.62 -3.01 -13.60
CA ARG A 283 -5.28 -2.49 -13.33
C ARG A 283 -4.92 -1.37 -14.31
N GLU A 284 -5.11 -1.55 -15.61
CA GLU A 284 -4.77 -0.54 -16.61
C GLU A 284 -5.66 0.71 -16.51
N ALA A 285 -6.95 0.55 -16.20
CA ALA A 285 -7.86 1.69 -16.00
C ALA A 285 -7.42 2.55 -14.81
N VAL A 286 -6.96 1.92 -13.73
CA VAL A 286 -6.44 2.63 -12.55
C VAL A 286 -5.08 3.26 -12.86
N ILE A 287 -4.18 2.54 -13.52
CA ILE A 287 -2.84 3.04 -13.89
C ILE A 287 -2.94 4.25 -14.83
N THR A 288 -3.85 4.22 -15.82
CA THR A 288 -4.05 5.35 -16.74
C THR A 288 -4.58 6.57 -16.00
N ASN A 289 -5.49 6.39 -15.04
CA ASN A 289 -5.90 7.47 -14.15
C ASN A 289 -4.73 8.02 -13.31
N VAL A 290 -3.93 7.15 -12.67
CA VAL A 290 -2.76 7.58 -11.89
C VAL A 290 -1.79 8.39 -12.75
N ARG A 291 -1.45 7.90 -13.95
CA ARG A 291 -0.65 8.64 -14.94
C ARG A 291 -1.21 10.02 -15.19
N ARG A 292 -2.52 10.12 -15.42
CA ARG A 292 -3.18 11.40 -15.68
C ARG A 292 -3.06 12.38 -14.52
N GLN A 293 -3.21 11.91 -13.28
CA GLN A 293 -3.10 12.79 -12.11
C GLN A 293 -1.65 13.24 -11.88
N VAL A 294 -0.67 12.33 -12.07
CA VAL A 294 0.76 12.68 -12.03
C VAL A 294 1.09 13.73 -13.09
N GLU A 295 0.66 13.54 -14.34
CA GLU A 295 0.80 14.55 -15.41
C GLU A 295 0.17 15.90 -15.01
N GLY A 296 -1.01 15.86 -14.38
CA GLY A 296 -1.69 17.05 -13.90
C GLY A 296 -0.86 17.84 -12.89
N LEU A 297 -0.23 17.14 -11.95
CA LEU A 297 0.68 17.73 -10.96
C LEU A 297 1.97 18.25 -11.60
N CYS A 298 2.52 17.52 -12.58
CA CYS A 298 3.73 17.92 -13.30
C CYS A 298 3.52 19.09 -14.27
N ARG A 299 2.28 19.56 -14.49
CA ARG A 299 2.03 20.83 -15.19
C ARG A 299 2.22 22.05 -14.30
N ASP A 300 2.23 21.86 -12.99
CA ASP A 300 2.49 22.94 -12.05
C ASP A 300 3.99 23.29 -12.05
N ALA A 301 4.31 24.50 -12.54
CA ALA A 301 5.67 24.99 -12.62
C ALA A 301 6.37 25.06 -11.25
N ALA A 302 5.62 25.31 -10.18
CA ALA A 302 6.18 25.42 -8.84
C ALA A 302 6.55 24.04 -8.26
N ILE A 303 5.75 23.00 -8.55
CA ILE A 303 6.08 21.60 -8.26
C ILE A 303 7.28 21.17 -9.10
N MET A 304 7.26 21.40 -10.42
CA MET A 304 8.34 20.97 -11.31
C MET A 304 9.67 21.65 -11.01
N LYS A 305 9.66 22.90 -10.55
CA LYS A 305 10.88 23.57 -10.09
C LYS A 305 11.53 22.81 -8.92
N LYS A 306 10.75 22.29 -7.98
CA LYS A 306 11.25 21.47 -6.85
C LYS A 306 11.80 20.13 -7.33
N VAL A 307 11.14 19.50 -8.31
CA VAL A 307 11.62 18.27 -8.94
C VAL A 307 12.96 18.49 -9.67
N GLN A 308 13.07 19.57 -10.43
CA GLN A 308 14.30 19.95 -11.15
C GLN A 308 15.48 20.26 -10.22
N ASN A 309 15.19 20.78 -9.02
CA ASN A 309 16.17 21.04 -7.97
C ASN A 309 16.52 19.81 -7.12
N GLU A 310 15.97 18.63 -7.42
CA GLU A 310 16.16 17.41 -6.63
C GLU A 310 15.66 17.52 -5.17
N GLU A 311 14.73 18.45 -4.93
CA GLU A 311 14.12 18.68 -3.61
C GLU A 311 12.83 17.86 -3.42
N LEU A 312 12.26 17.35 -4.51
CA LEU A 312 10.99 16.61 -4.55
C LEU A 312 11.05 15.49 -5.59
N ILE A 313 10.50 14.32 -5.27
CA ILE A 313 10.17 13.28 -6.24
C ILE A 313 8.65 13.19 -6.36
N VAL A 314 8.12 13.15 -7.59
CA VAL A 314 6.72 12.80 -7.86
C VAL A 314 6.67 11.37 -8.38
N VAL A 315 5.83 10.53 -7.76
CA VAL A 315 5.73 9.11 -8.10
C VAL A 315 4.30 8.61 -8.20
N GLY A 316 4.03 7.80 -9.21
CA GLY A 316 2.77 7.05 -9.36
C GLY A 316 2.91 5.61 -8.89
N CYS A 317 1.91 5.10 -8.18
CA CYS A 317 1.88 3.70 -7.76
C CYS A 317 0.47 3.07 -7.77
N PHE A 318 0.44 1.74 -7.72
CA PHE A 318 -0.75 0.90 -7.73
C PHE A 318 -0.69 -0.06 -6.55
N TYR A 319 -1.67 0.03 -5.67
CA TYR A 319 -1.82 -0.86 -4.52
C TYR A 319 -2.68 -2.08 -4.89
N GLU A 320 -2.10 -3.26 -4.83
CA GLU A 320 -2.80 -4.52 -5.02
C GLU A 320 -3.39 -4.98 -3.68
N ILE A 321 -4.70 -4.83 -3.51
CA ILE A 321 -5.40 -5.16 -2.25
C ILE A 321 -5.25 -6.65 -1.92
N SER A 322 -5.25 -7.51 -2.94
CA SER A 322 -5.14 -8.96 -2.78
C SER A 322 -3.80 -9.44 -2.21
N SER A 323 -2.70 -8.75 -2.52
CA SER A 323 -1.35 -9.11 -2.05
C SER A 323 -0.81 -8.19 -0.95
N GLY A 324 -1.33 -6.96 -0.84
CA GLY A 324 -0.78 -5.91 0.01
C GLY A 324 0.42 -5.18 -0.62
N ILE A 325 0.83 -5.54 -1.84
CA ILE A 325 2.00 -4.97 -2.51
C ILE A 325 1.64 -3.64 -3.18
N VAL A 326 2.54 -2.67 -3.08
CA VAL A 326 2.50 -1.43 -3.86
C VAL A 326 3.52 -1.51 -4.99
N ASP A 327 3.04 -1.43 -6.22
CA ASP A 327 3.84 -1.35 -7.43
C ASP A 327 4.08 0.12 -7.83
N PHE A 328 5.33 0.55 -7.91
CA PHE A 328 5.74 1.91 -8.25
C PHE A 328 6.24 1.94 -9.71
N PHE A 329 5.61 2.73 -10.59
CA PHE A 329 5.84 2.62 -12.04
C PHE A 329 6.00 3.96 -12.78
N MET A 330 6.10 5.08 -12.06
CA MET A 330 6.44 6.38 -12.64
C MET A 330 7.30 7.13 -11.63
N GLU A 331 8.61 7.19 -11.84
CA GLU A 331 9.47 8.09 -11.07
C GLU A 331 9.85 9.26 -11.97
N GLU A 332 9.19 10.40 -11.80
CA GLU A 332 9.64 11.65 -12.42
C GLU A 332 10.85 12.15 -11.64
N LYS A 333 12.01 11.62 -12.02
CA LYS A 333 13.33 12.18 -11.77
C LYS A 333 13.81 12.77 -13.08
N LYS A 334 14.78 13.69 -13.04
CA LYS A 334 15.38 14.30 -14.24
C LYS A 334 15.68 13.25 -15.32
N VAL A 335 14.75 13.10 -16.28
CA VAL A 335 14.95 12.44 -17.58
C VAL A 335 14.73 13.52 -18.62
N PHE A 336 15.79 14.29 -18.87
CA PHE A 336 15.94 15.07 -20.09
C PHE A 336 17.41 14.95 -20.50
N ASP A 337 17.71 13.90 -21.27
CA ASP A 337 17.90 14.08 -22.70
C ASP A 337 17.87 12.70 -23.40
N GLU A 338 16.76 12.39 -24.08
CA GLU A 338 16.72 11.75 -25.40
C GLU A 338 15.26 11.50 -25.80
N LYS A 339 14.88 12.05 -26.96
CA LYS A 339 13.56 11.96 -27.66
C LYS A 339 12.57 13.10 -27.41
N PHE A 340 12.98 14.30 -27.84
CA PHE A 340 12.05 15.20 -28.53
C PHE A 340 12.76 15.88 -29.72
N THR A 341 13.19 15.10 -30.71
CA THR A 341 13.58 15.62 -32.03
C THR A 341 13.36 14.60 -33.15
N VAL A 342 12.12 14.48 -33.61
CA VAL A 342 11.72 14.04 -34.97
C VAL A 342 10.23 14.45 -35.08
N LEU A 343 9.69 15.20 -36.03
CA LEU A 343 10.02 15.55 -37.42
C LEU A 343 9.35 16.90 -37.73
N SER A 344 10.10 17.96 -38.08
CA SER A 344 9.54 19.10 -38.83
C SER A 344 10.65 19.87 -39.54
N SER A 345 11.31 19.23 -40.51
CA SER A 345 11.95 19.88 -41.65
C SER A 345 12.64 18.83 -42.50
N GLY A 346 12.08 18.56 -43.67
CA GLY A 346 12.70 17.66 -44.62
C GLY A 346 11.71 17.05 -45.59
N GLU A 347 10.96 17.88 -46.33
CA GLU A 347 10.56 17.52 -47.69
C GLU A 347 10.17 18.78 -48.50
N LYS A 348 10.93 18.95 -49.59
CA LYS A 348 10.86 19.88 -50.73
C LYS A 348 11.57 21.22 -50.62
#